data_AF-A0A926SEY1-F1
#
_entry.id   AF-A0A926SEY1-F1
#
_cell.length_a   1.000
_cell.length_b   1.000
_cell.length_c   1.000
_cell.angle_alpha   90.00
_cell.angle_beta   90.00
_cell.angle_gamma   90.00
#
_symmetry.space_group_name_H-M   'P 1'
#
loop_
_entity.id
_entity.type
_entity.pdbx_description
1 polymer ?
#
loop_
_entity_poly.entity_id
_entity_poly.type
_entity_poly.pdbx_seq_one_letter_code
_entity_poly.pdbx_strand_id
1 'polypeptide(L)'
;MSQFDEDLRQLEATKANLAELEKLWNSLRENIPNGIPFKANPDYENACRSYKQLLTGLPLIDGWKPIALPCDLDEIAQYCLDILEVKELAIPIQVSRRIEKPGEELQEYRFRFNRKRQQIIQNKVLQTFDVIDKLLDQLRESFPIDEENLEYVKRIEDPNWQILSNKVKQIDKLIGIGSSVPYPPRWHDLNRHLHYRNTQDLRDIINSDWPSVKEVLTVSLYTMNKPIPVEVNDLAELGLSQKVGINLLSKLIDSFTKGDIAPEINENTLLQFLEISQKAGVDVIARLVDWITTAAKVEDVVNVLEKLEVNDLQKLNAAIGLSNLKSVLSIWQDNQENDNEEFWQRVLAQNSFIFAQLFSFPVILLQDKAYVGGKSISNRGGNIIDFLFANNLTMNVALVEIKTPVTKLLGSKYRGAIYNVSNELSGSVIQVNNYKNSLLQNYNTLFNIQEDRFEAFDPKSIVVIGNVGRELAEQRQIKSFELFRMGLNNVQVISYDELFGKVEFLVNLLEGNVTE
;
A
#
# COMPACT_ATOMS: atom_id res chain seq x y z
N MET A 1 28.81 30.62 -3.79
CA MET A 1 27.57 30.21 -4.50
C MET A 1 26.46 30.17 -3.47
N SER A 2 25.27 30.65 -3.82
CA SER A 2 24.11 30.50 -2.93
C SER A 2 23.64 29.05 -2.94
N GLN A 3 22.99 28.57 -1.86
CA GLN A 3 22.36 27.23 -1.82
C GLN A 3 21.44 27.01 -3.04
N PHE A 4 20.83 28.08 -3.52
CA PHE A 4 19.97 28.10 -4.70
C PHE A 4 20.70 27.79 -6.02
N ASP A 5 21.91 28.32 -6.21
CA ASP A 5 22.70 28.04 -7.42
C ASP A 5 23.18 26.57 -7.43
N GLU A 6 23.34 25.99 -6.25
CA GLU A 6 23.66 24.57 -6.07
C GLU A 6 22.45 23.68 -6.37
N ASP A 7 21.28 23.99 -5.79
CA ASP A 7 20.03 23.25 -6.03
C ASP A 7 19.66 23.23 -7.54
N LEU A 8 19.82 24.37 -8.23
CA LEU A 8 19.56 24.47 -9.66
C LEU A 8 20.57 23.65 -10.49
N ARG A 9 21.86 23.71 -10.13
CA ARG A 9 22.91 22.92 -10.78
C ARG A 9 22.66 21.42 -10.64
N GLN A 10 22.22 20.97 -9.47
CA GLN A 10 21.87 19.57 -9.22
C GLN A 10 20.66 19.12 -10.06
N LEU A 11 19.63 19.97 -10.18
CA LEU A 11 18.49 19.70 -11.05
C LEU A 11 18.89 19.62 -12.54
N GLU A 12 19.79 20.48 -13.00
CA GLU A 12 20.30 20.46 -14.37
C GLU A 12 21.14 19.21 -14.65
N ALA A 13 22.06 18.87 -13.76
CA ALA A 13 22.87 17.66 -13.86
C ALA A 13 21.98 16.39 -13.88
N THR A 14 20.98 16.33 -12.99
CA THR A 14 20.02 15.21 -12.95
C THR A 14 19.21 15.12 -14.24
N LYS A 15 18.74 16.26 -14.78
CA LYS A 15 17.99 16.30 -16.04
C LYS A 15 18.84 15.80 -17.21
N ALA A 16 20.10 16.22 -17.28
CA ALA A 16 21.04 15.82 -18.33
C ALA A 16 21.34 14.32 -18.25
N ASN A 17 21.66 13.81 -17.06
CA ASN A 17 21.90 12.37 -16.84
C ASN A 17 20.68 11.53 -17.22
N LEU A 18 19.48 11.98 -16.84
CA LEU A 18 18.23 11.29 -17.20
C LEU A 18 17.98 11.29 -18.72
N ALA A 19 18.25 12.40 -19.41
CA ALA A 19 18.09 12.48 -20.86
C ALA A 19 19.07 11.56 -21.61
N GLU A 20 20.33 11.48 -21.15
CA GLU A 20 21.30 10.55 -21.72
C GLU A 20 20.93 9.08 -21.43
N LEU A 21 20.41 8.77 -20.23
CA LEU A 21 19.88 7.43 -19.92
C LEU A 21 18.71 7.03 -20.81
N GLU A 22 17.75 7.93 -21.04
CA GLU A 22 16.61 7.68 -21.94
C GLU A 22 17.07 7.47 -23.39
N LYS A 23 18.02 8.29 -23.86
CA LYS A 23 18.59 8.14 -25.20
C LYS A 23 19.32 6.80 -25.36
N LEU A 24 20.12 6.43 -24.36
CA LEU A 24 20.84 5.16 -24.35
C LEU A 24 19.89 3.97 -24.25
N TRP A 25 18.83 4.07 -23.45
CA TRP A 25 17.77 3.07 -23.37
C TRP A 25 17.06 2.88 -24.70
N ASN A 26 16.67 3.96 -25.37
CA ASN A 26 16.02 3.87 -26.69
C ASN A 26 16.93 3.18 -27.71
N SER A 27 18.23 3.49 -27.70
CA SER A 27 19.20 2.81 -28.55
C SER A 27 19.34 1.33 -28.20
N LEU A 28 19.41 0.97 -26.92
CA LEU A 28 19.43 -0.43 -26.48
C LEU A 28 18.18 -1.18 -26.92
N ARG A 29 17.01 -0.57 -26.74
CA ARG A 29 15.69 -1.14 -27.07
C ARG A 29 15.56 -1.47 -28.55
N GLU A 30 16.00 -0.57 -29.43
CA GLU A 30 16.01 -0.80 -30.88
C GLU A 30 16.96 -1.93 -31.31
N ASN A 31 17.99 -2.22 -30.50
CA ASN A 31 19.01 -3.23 -30.78
C ASN A 31 18.83 -4.52 -29.98
N ILE A 32 17.67 -4.72 -29.33
CA ILE A 32 17.35 -5.99 -28.67
C ILE A 32 17.28 -7.09 -29.73
N PRO A 33 18.02 -8.19 -29.59
CA PRO A 33 17.99 -9.30 -30.54
C PRO A 33 16.58 -9.91 -30.68
N ASN A 34 16.13 -10.09 -31.92
CA ASN A 34 14.93 -10.87 -32.22
C ASN A 34 15.30 -12.36 -32.30
N GLY A 35 15.12 -13.08 -31.20
CA GLY A 35 15.46 -14.51 -31.07
C GLY A 35 16.79 -14.75 -30.34
N ILE A 36 17.24 -16.02 -30.29
CA ILE A 36 18.46 -16.40 -29.55
C ILE A 36 19.69 -15.69 -30.15
N PRO A 37 20.39 -14.84 -29.39
CA PRO A 37 21.63 -14.22 -29.85
C PRO A 37 22.76 -15.25 -29.85
N PHE A 38 23.18 -15.69 -31.04
CA PHE A 38 24.29 -16.66 -31.21
C PHE A 38 25.68 -16.01 -31.35
N LYS A 39 25.76 -14.67 -31.42
CA LYS A 39 27.02 -13.92 -31.60
C LYS A 39 27.12 -12.79 -30.59
N ALA A 40 28.33 -12.57 -30.08
CA ALA A 40 28.64 -11.41 -29.25
C ALA A 40 28.36 -10.11 -30.03
N ASN A 41 27.77 -9.13 -29.35
CA ASN A 41 27.55 -7.79 -29.86
C ASN A 41 28.23 -6.78 -28.89
N PRO A 42 29.51 -6.45 -29.13
CA PRO A 42 30.26 -5.55 -28.27
C PRO A 42 29.60 -4.17 -28.09
N ASP A 43 28.89 -3.68 -29.10
CA ASP A 43 28.21 -2.38 -29.04
C ASP A 43 27.02 -2.42 -28.07
N TYR A 44 26.22 -3.49 -28.11
CA TYR A 44 25.14 -3.72 -27.15
C TYR A 44 25.66 -3.89 -25.72
N GLU A 45 26.71 -4.71 -25.53
CA GLU A 45 27.30 -4.92 -24.20
C GLU A 45 27.93 -3.65 -23.62
N ASN A 46 28.61 -2.85 -24.46
CA ASN A 46 29.16 -1.56 -24.04
C ASN A 46 28.05 -0.56 -23.71
N ALA A 47 26.92 -0.58 -24.42
CA ALA A 47 25.76 0.23 -24.09
C ALA A 47 25.13 -0.21 -22.75
N CYS A 48 25.03 -1.50 -22.45
CA CYS A 48 24.58 -1.99 -21.12
C CYS A 48 25.50 -1.52 -19.98
N ARG A 49 26.83 -1.60 -20.18
CA ARG A 49 27.83 -1.10 -19.20
C ARG A 49 27.70 0.41 -18.99
N SER A 50 27.56 1.16 -20.07
CA SER A 50 27.38 2.62 -20.05
C SER A 50 26.08 3.01 -19.34
N TYR A 51 25.00 2.26 -19.55
CA TYR A 51 23.72 2.46 -18.88
C TYR A 51 23.88 2.28 -17.38
N LYS A 52 24.48 1.16 -16.95
CA LYS A 52 24.73 0.87 -15.54
C LYS A 52 25.54 1.98 -14.86
N GLN A 53 26.56 2.51 -15.55
CA GLN A 53 27.37 3.61 -15.01
C GLN A 53 26.55 4.90 -14.88
N LEU A 54 25.81 5.29 -15.93
CA LEU A 54 24.99 6.51 -15.91
C LEU A 54 23.86 6.44 -14.87
N LEU A 55 23.28 5.26 -14.63
CA LEU A 55 22.22 5.04 -13.64
C LEU A 55 22.67 5.42 -12.22
N THR A 56 23.95 5.21 -11.90
CA THR A 56 24.51 5.61 -10.59
C THR A 56 24.49 7.13 -10.37
N GLY A 57 24.47 7.91 -11.45
CA GLY A 57 24.44 9.36 -11.43
C GLY A 57 23.05 9.97 -11.18
N LEU A 58 22.00 9.16 -11.00
CA LEU A 58 20.67 9.63 -10.63
C LEU A 58 20.50 9.70 -9.10
N PRO A 59 20.11 10.86 -8.53
CA PRO A 59 19.76 10.97 -7.11
C PRO A 59 18.40 10.32 -6.80
N LEU A 60 18.17 10.03 -5.53
CA LEU A 60 16.87 9.60 -5.03
C LEU A 60 15.85 10.74 -5.09
N ILE A 61 14.60 10.41 -5.44
CA ILE A 61 13.45 11.31 -5.34
C ILE A 61 12.45 10.66 -4.38
N ASP A 62 12.24 11.29 -3.24
CA ASP A 62 11.32 10.82 -2.19
C ASP A 62 11.59 9.35 -1.78
N GLY A 63 12.87 9.02 -1.60
CA GLY A 63 13.33 7.68 -1.19
C GLY A 63 13.45 6.65 -2.31
N TRP A 64 13.13 7.01 -3.56
CA TRP A 64 13.09 6.07 -4.68
C TRP A 64 13.96 6.51 -5.87
N LYS A 65 14.56 5.54 -6.59
CA LYS A 65 15.20 5.74 -7.90
C LYS A 65 15.16 4.44 -8.71
N PRO A 66 15.33 4.51 -10.05
CA PRO A 66 15.49 3.34 -10.89
C PRO A 66 16.67 2.47 -10.46
N ILE A 67 16.45 1.16 -10.48
CA ILE A 67 17.43 0.12 -10.16
C ILE A 67 17.53 -0.95 -11.25
N ALA A 68 16.54 -1.03 -12.14
CA ALA A 68 16.52 -2.00 -13.22
C ALA A 68 17.70 -1.77 -14.19
N LEU A 69 18.36 -2.88 -14.56
CA LEU A 69 19.43 -2.90 -15.54
C LEU A 69 18.93 -3.55 -16.84
N PRO A 70 19.42 -3.09 -18.02
CA PRO A 70 19.18 -3.78 -19.27
C PRO A 70 19.67 -5.22 -19.18
N CYS A 71 18.90 -6.16 -19.73
CA CYS A 71 19.31 -7.55 -19.81
C CYS A 71 20.55 -7.67 -20.69
N ASP A 72 21.50 -8.52 -20.31
CA ASP A 72 22.62 -8.84 -21.20
C ASP A 72 22.23 -9.88 -22.27
N LEU A 73 23.13 -10.15 -23.21
CA LEU A 73 22.84 -11.06 -24.32
C LEU A 73 22.65 -12.52 -23.85
N ASP A 74 23.33 -12.92 -22.76
CA ASP A 74 23.23 -14.28 -22.23
C ASP A 74 21.88 -14.48 -21.53
N GLU A 75 21.42 -13.48 -20.77
CA GLU A 75 20.08 -13.44 -20.19
C GLU A 75 19.01 -13.49 -21.28
N ILE A 76 19.15 -12.69 -22.35
CA ILE A 76 18.22 -12.70 -23.49
C ILE A 76 18.22 -14.07 -24.20
N ALA A 77 19.38 -14.71 -24.34
CA ALA A 77 19.50 -16.05 -24.92
C ALA A 77 18.77 -17.10 -24.09
N GLN A 78 18.97 -17.09 -22.77
CA GLN A 78 18.30 -17.98 -21.84
C GLN A 78 16.77 -17.83 -21.95
N TYR A 79 16.27 -16.60 -21.92
CA TYR A 79 14.83 -16.36 -22.03
C TYR A 79 14.24 -16.84 -23.36
N CYS A 80 14.98 -16.68 -24.45
CA CYS A 80 14.55 -17.18 -25.77
C CYS A 80 14.52 -18.71 -25.83
N LEU A 81 15.44 -19.40 -25.14
CA LEU A 81 15.43 -20.86 -25.02
C LEU A 81 14.25 -21.35 -24.16
N ASP A 82 14.03 -20.72 -23.02
CA ASP A 82 12.92 -21.07 -22.10
C ASP A 82 11.55 -20.94 -22.80
N ILE A 83 11.36 -19.88 -23.60
CA ILE A 83 10.13 -19.69 -24.39
C ILE A 83 9.95 -20.82 -25.42
N LEU A 84 11.03 -21.26 -26.07
CA LEU A 84 10.98 -22.32 -27.09
C LEU A 84 10.69 -23.70 -26.47
N GLU A 85 11.12 -23.94 -25.23
CA GLU A 85 10.91 -25.21 -24.54
C GLU A 85 9.47 -25.40 -24.05
N VAL A 86 8.81 -24.34 -23.56
CA VAL A 86 7.58 -24.52 -22.76
C VAL A 86 6.27 -24.43 -23.58
N LYS A 87 6.25 -23.84 -24.78
CA LYS A 87 5.01 -23.64 -25.59
C LYS A 87 3.82 -23.03 -24.81
N GLU A 88 4.05 -22.37 -23.67
CA GLU A 88 3.03 -21.61 -22.93
C GLU A 88 3.07 -20.11 -23.26
N LEU A 89 1.90 -19.49 -23.36
CA LEU A 89 1.74 -18.07 -23.68
C LEU A 89 2.03 -17.12 -22.50
N ALA A 90 2.18 -17.63 -21.27
CA ALA A 90 2.43 -16.80 -20.08
C ALA A 90 3.88 -16.31 -19.96
N ILE A 91 4.85 -17.11 -20.43
CA ILE A 91 6.30 -16.79 -20.37
C ILE A 91 6.68 -15.58 -21.24
N PRO A 92 6.19 -15.45 -22.50
CA PRO A 92 6.47 -14.27 -23.33
C PRO A 92 6.07 -12.93 -22.68
N ILE A 93 4.99 -12.90 -21.89
CA ILE A 93 4.50 -11.69 -21.22
C ILE A 93 5.42 -11.30 -20.06
N GLN A 94 5.84 -12.27 -19.24
CA GLN A 94 6.75 -12.02 -18.12
C GLN A 94 8.14 -11.59 -18.60
N VAL A 95 8.65 -12.23 -19.65
CA VAL A 95 9.93 -11.87 -20.28
C VAL A 95 9.88 -10.48 -20.90
N SER A 96 8.81 -10.14 -21.63
CA SER A 96 8.63 -8.80 -22.21
C SER A 96 8.59 -7.71 -21.14
N ARG A 97 7.93 -7.98 -19.99
CA ARG A 97 7.92 -7.05 -18.85
C ARG A 97 9.30 -6.87 -18.22
N ARG A 98 10.10 -7.93 -18.13
CA ARG A 98 11.47 -7.85 -17.59
C ARG A 98 12.40 -7.08 -18.51
N ILE A 99 12.30 -7.30 -19.81
CA ILE A 99 13.07 -6.57 -20.83
C ILE A 99 12.70 -5.08 -20.81
N GLU A 100 11.42 -4.72 -20.74
CA GLU A 100 10.98 -3.32 -20.77
C GLU A 100 11.12 -2.59 -19.41
N LYS A 101 11.44 -3.31 -18.33
CA LYS A 101 11.49 -2.77 -16.97
C LYS A 101 12.37 -1.51 -16.80
N PRO A 102 13.59 -1.42 -17.39
CA PRO A 102 14.39 -0.20 -17.31
C PRO A 102 13.71 1.01 -17.95
N GLY A 103 12.94 0.79 -19.03
CA GLY A 103 12.15 1.83 -19.69
C GLY A 103 11.00 2.34 -18.82
N GLU A 104 10.27 1.43 -18.18
CA GLU A 104 9.19 1.77 -17.25
C GLU A 104 9.70 2.61 -16.06
N GLU A 105 10.81 2.20 -15.44
CA GLU A 105 11.38 2.92 -14.30
C GLU A 105 11.92 4.30 -14.69
N LEU A 106 12.51 4.45 -15.89
CA LEU A 106 12.94 5.75 -16.39
C LEU A 106 11.74 6.69 -16.64
N GLN A 107 10.63 6.18 -17.17
CA GLN A 107 9.40 6.97 -17.35
C GLN A 107 8.83 7.43 -16.01
N GLU A 108 8.76 6.54 -15.02
CA GLU A 108 8.31 6.88 -13.66
C GLU A 108 9.25 7.91 -13.01
N TYR A 109 10.56 7.74 -13.16
CA TYR A 109 11.53 8.70 -12.62
C TYR A 109 11.42 10.06 -13.31
N ARG A 110 11.21 10.10 -14.63
CA ARG A 110 10.97 11.35 -15.38
C ARG A 110 9.73 12.07 -14.88
N PHE A 111 8.65 11.33 -14.62
CA PHE A 111 7.42 11.89 -14.05
C PHE A 111 7.68 12.49 -12.65
N ARG A 112 8.29 11.73 -11.75
CA ARG A 112 8.65 12.19 -10.39
C ARG A 112 9.59 13.38 -10.41
N PHE A 113 10.62 13.34 -11.26
CA PHE A 113 11.59 14.43 -11.44
C PHE A 113 10.90 15.72 -11.88
N ASN A 114 10.01 15.66 -12.87
CA ASN A 114 9.29 16.83 -13.35
C ASN A 114 8.43 17.44 -12.23
N ARG A 115 7.70 16.62 -11.47
CA ARG A 115 6.89 17.07 -10.32
C ARG A 115 7.75 17.71 -9.23
N LYS A 116 8.85 17.05 -8.83
CA LYS A 116 9.75 17.55 -7.77
C LYS A 116 10.46 18.84 -8.18
N ARG A 117 10.96 18.90 -9.42
CA ARG A 117 11.57 20.10 -10.02
C ARG A 117 10.60 21.27 -10.00
N GLN A 118 9.35 21.06 -10.39
CA GLN A 118 8.31 22.09 -10.36
C GLN A 118 8.01 22.58 -8.95
N GLN A 119 7.88 21.69 -7.96
CA GLN A 119 7.68 22.06 -6.56
C GLN A 119 8.83 22.94 -6.03
N ILE A 120 10.07 22.56 -6.30
CA ILE A 120 11.25 23.32 -5.88
C ILE A 120 11.27 24.71 -6.54
N ILE A 121 11.02 24.79 -7.85
CA ILE A 121 10.94 26.05 -8.58
C ILE A 121 9.80 26.92 -8.04
N GLN A 122 8.60 26.36 -7.84
CA GLN A 122 7.44 27.08 -7.31
C GLN A 122 7.73 27.68 -5.93
N ASN A 123 8.18 26.86 -4.98
CA ASN A 123 8.53 27.33 -3.65
C ASN A 123 9.56 28.46 -3.70
N LYS A 124 10.51 28.38 -4.64
CA LYS A 124 11.56 29.37 -4.75
C LYS A 124 11.14 30.66 -5.43
N VAL A 125 10.27 30.59 -6.44
CA VAL A 125 9.67 31.78 -7.06
C VAL A 125 8.81 32.51 -6.04
N LEU A 126 8.00 31.80 -5.25
CA LEU A 126 7.19 32.39 -4.17
C LEU A 126 8.06 33.07 -3.10
N GLN A 127 9.13 32.41 -2.63
CA GLN A 127 10.09 33.04 -1.73
C GLN A 127 10.74 34.29 -2.34
N THR A 128 10.96 34.29 -3.66
CA THR A 128 11.54 35.45 -4.36
C THR A 128 10.52 36.57 -4.49
N PHE A 129 9.23 36.26 -4.62
CA PHE A 129 8.16 37.26 -4.59
C PHE A 129 8.13 38.00 -3.26
N ASP A 130 8.13 37.27 -2.15
CA ASP A 130 8.11 37.87 -0.81
C ASP A 130 9.31 38.80 -0.56
N VAL A 131 10.48 38.46 -1.13
CA VAL A 131 11.67 39.30 -1.04
C VAL A 131 11.53 40.54 -1.91
N ILE A 132 10.97 40.41 -3.12
CA ILE A 132 10.75 41.55 -4.02
C ILE A 132 9.72 42.51 -3.42
N ASP A 133 8.60 42.01 -2.88
CA ASP A 133 7.59 42.85 -2.23
C ASP A 133 8.22 43.65 -1.07
N LYS A 134 8.99 43.00 -0.20
CA LYS A 134 9.70 43.67 0.91
C LYS A 134 10.70 44.73 0.42
N LEU A 135 11.44 44.45 -0.65
CA LEU A 135 12.38 45.42 -1.23
C LEU A 135 11.64 46.61 -1.83
N LEU A 136 10.50 46.38 -2.48
CA LEU A 136 9.66 47.45 -3.04
C LEU A 136 9.03 48.30 -1.93
N ASP A 137 8.58 47.70 -0.83
CA ASP A 137 8.08 48.44 0.34
C ASP A 137 9.18 49.31 0.97
N GLN A 138 10.39 48.76 1.16
CA GLN A 138 11.54 49.52 1.69
C GLN A 138 11.97 50.67 0.78
N LEU A 139 11.95 50.45 -0.54
CA LEU A 139 12.24 51.48 -1.54
C LEU A 139 11.14 52.55 -1.56
N ARG A 140 9.88 52.18 -1.34
CA ARG A 140 8.75 53.11 -1.23
C ARG A 140 8.85 54.00 0.00
N GLU A 141 9.28 53.46 1.13
CA GLU A 141 9.53 54.23 2.36
C GLU A 141 10.70 55.21 2.19
N SER A 142 11.77 54.77 1.52
CA SER A 142 12.99 55.56 1.31
C SER A 142 12.82 56.64 0.22
N PHE A 143 11.92 56.41 -0.73
CA PHE A 143 11.58 57.33 -1.82
C PHE A 143 10.06 57.48 -1.92
N PRO A 144 9.44 58.28 -1.02
CA PRO A 144 7.99 58.48 -1.01
C PRO A 144 7.50 59.02 -2.35
N ILE A 145 6.48 58.36 -2.90
CA ILE A 145 5.83 58.75 -4.15
C ILE A 145 4.66 59.67 -3.78
N ASP A 146 4.93 60.94 -3.47
CA ASP A 146 3.87 61.93 -3.23
C ASP A 146 3.19 62.28 -4.57
N GLU A 147 1.86 62.12 -4.64
CA GLU A 147 1.08 62.40 -5.86
C GLU A 147 1.12 63.88 -6.27
N GLU A 148 1.46 64.79 -5.36
CA GLU A 148 1.45 66.24 -5.57
C GLU A 148 2.79 66.85 -6.04
N ASN A 149 3.92 66.12 -6.04
CA ASN A 149 5.24 66.66 -6.38
C ASN A 149 5.98 65.86 -7.47
N LEU A 150 5.37 65.76 -8.65
CA LEU A 150 5.90 65.07 -9.84
C LEU A 150 7.08 65.79 -10.55
N GLU A 151 7.59 66.91 -10.04
CA GLU A 151 8.53 67.76 -10.81
C GLU A 151 10.00 67.34 -10.81
N TYR A 152 10.43 66.34 -10.02
CA TYR A 152 11.84 65.92 -10.00
C TYR A 152 12.01 64.40 -10.11
N VAL A 153 12.15 63.91 -11.35
CA VAL A 153 12.65 62.56 -11.65
C VAL A 153 14.08 62.47 -11.14
N LYS A 154 14.30 61.78 -10.02
CA LYS A 154 15.64 61.53 -9.44
C LYS A 154 16.05 60.10 -9.70
N ARG A 155 17.34 59.90 -9.99
CA ARG A 155 17.93 58.57 -10.06
C ARG A 155 18.04 58.00 -8.65
N ILE A 156 17.63 56.74 -8.48
CA ILE A 156 17.70 56.04 -7.20
C ILE A 156 19.12 55.48 -7.05
N GLU A 157 19.79 55.76 -5.93
CA GLU A 157 21.13 55.24 -5.61
C GLU A 157 21.11 54.41 -4.31
N ASP A 158 20.19 53.44 -4.25
CA ASP A 158 19.99 52.54 -3.11
C ASP A 158 20.48 51.09 -3.37
N PRO A 159 21.30 50.47 -2.48
CA PRO A 159 21.73 49.08 -2.60
C PRO A 159 20.61 48.06 -2.82
N ASN A 160 19.43 48.29 -2.23
CA ASN A 160 18.23 47.44 -2.38
C ASN A 160 17.76 47.36 -3.83
N TRP A 161 17.99 48.39 -4.63
CA TRP A 161 17.68 48.34 -6.07
C TRP A 161 18.51 47.30 -6.82
N GLN A 162 19.80 47.17 -6.46
CA GLN A 162 20.66 46.16 -7.09
C GLN A 162 20.23 44.75 -6.67
N ILE A 163 19.78 44.58 -5.42
CA ILE A 163 19.23 43.32 -4.93
C ILE A 163 17.93 42.99 -5.65
N LEU A 164 17.02 43.96 -5.81
CA LEU A 164 15.77 43.84 -6.57
C LEU A 164 16.03 43.38 -8.01
N SER A 165 16.94 44.07 -8.73
CA SER A 165 17.31 43.69 -10.10
C SER A 165 17.87 42.27 -10.17
N ASN A 166 18.71 41.87 -9.20
CA ASN A 166 19.24 40.51 -9.12
C ASN A 166 18.15 39.47 -8.84
N LYS A 167 17.13 39.80 -8.04
CA LYS A 167 15.99 38.91 -7.73
C LYS A 167 15.07 38.71 -8.92
N VAL A 168 14.80 39.77 -9.70
CA VAL A 168 14.04 39.65 -10.95
C VAL A 168 14.80 38.81 -11.99
N LYS A 169 16.13 38.96 -12.10
CA LYS A 169 16.98 38.08 -12.92
C LYS A 169 16.99 36.62 -12.44
N GLN A 170 16.82 36.36 -11.14
CA GLN A 170 16.68 34.99 -10.62
C GLN A 170 15.37 34.36 -11.09
N ILE A 171 14.27 35.13 -11.09
CA ILE A 171 12.98 34.70 -11.64
C ILE A 171 13.10 34.41 -13.15
N ASP A 172 13.79 35.29 -13.90
CA ASP A 172 14.06 35.12 -15.33
C ASP A 172 14.76 33.78 -15.63
N LYS A 173 15.82 33.46 -14.87
CA LYS A 173 16.53 32.18 -14.99
C LYS A 173 15.64 30.98 -14.64
N LEU A 174 14.80 31.10 -13.62
CA LEU A 174 13.92 30.01 -13.18
C LEU A 174 12.83 29.69 -14.19
N ILE A 175 12.33 30.70 -14.90
CA ILE A 175 11.26 30.56 -15.89
C ILE A 175 11.84 30.22 -17.26
N GLY A 176 12.96 30.83 -17.65
CA GLY A 176 13.58 30.65 -18.97
C GLY A 176 14.18 29.26 -19.20
N ILE A 177 14.53 28.53 -18.15
CA ILE A 177 15.12 27.18 -18.28
C ILE A 177 14.00 26.15 -18.42
N GLY A 178 13.47 26.00 -19.64
CA GLY A 178 12.65 24.87 -20.05
C GLY A 178 11.26 24.81 -19.40
N SER A 179 10.57 25.94 -19.31
CA SER A 179 9.13 26.00 -19.06
C SER A 179 8.40 26.41 -20.33
N SER A 180 7.23 25.85 -20.59
CA SER A 180 6.32 26.29 -21.65
C SER A 180 5.56 27.58 -21.27
N VAL A 181 6.06 28.33 -20.27
CA VAL A 181 5.37 29.51 -19.70
C VAL A 181 5.70 30.72 -20.57
N PRO A 182 4.71 31.36 -21.20
CA PRO A 182 4.93 32.61 -21.92
C PRO A 182 5.34 33.71 -20.94
N TYR A 183 6.23 34.61 -21.36
CA TYR A 183 6.62 35.75 -20.52
C TYR A 183 5.40 36.59 -20.13
N PRO A 184 5.30 37.03 -18.86
CA PRO A 184 4.17 37.83 -18.40
C PRO A 184 4.02 39.16 -19.17
N PRO A 185 2.80 39.69 -19.27
CA PRO A 185 2.58 41.09 -19.65
C PRO A 185 3.43 42.02 -18.76
N ARG A 186 3.99 43.06 -19.36
CA ARG A 186 4.87 44.05 -18.70
C ARG A 186 6.21 43.50 -18.20
N TRP A 187 6.60 42.26 -18.54
CA TRP A 187 7.93 41.74 -18.23
C TRP A 187 9.05 42.57 -18.87
N HIS A 188 8.84 43.04 -20.10
CA HIS A 188 9.78 43.92 -20.77
C HIS A 188 9.83 45.31 -20.12
N ASP A 189 8.68 45.87 -19.75
CA ASP A 189 8.59 47.16 -19.06
C ASP A 189 9.24 47.11 -17.67
N LEU A 190 9.02 46.02 -16.90
CA LEU A 190 9.70 45.77 -15.62
C LEU A 190 11.23 45.78 -15.77
N ASN A 191 11.76 45.05 -16.76
CA ASN A 191 13.20 45.01 -17.02
C ASN A 191 13.75 46.38 -17.48
N ARG A 192 12.96 47.13 -18.26
CA ARG A 192 13.30 48.49 -18.70
C ARG A 192 13.37 49.45 -17.51
N HIS A 193 12.37 49.45 -16.64
CA HIS A 193 12.31 50.31 -15.46
C HIS A 193 13.40 49.97 -14.44
N LEU A 194 13.72 48.67 -14.26
CA LEU A 194 14.87 48.23 -13.45
C LEU A 194 16.23 48.74 -13.97
N HIS A 195 16.33 48.99 -15.28
CA HIS A 195 17.55 49.51 -15.92
C HIS A 195 17.70 51.03 -15.74
N TYR A 196 16.64 51.80 -15.95
CA TYR A 196 16.69 53.28 -15.87
C TYR A 196 16.79 53.81 -14.43
N ARG A 197 16.13 53.14 -13.48
CA ARG A 197 16.31 53.38 -12.02
C ARG A 197 15.97 54.80 -11.58
N ASN A 198 14.85 55.34 -12.03
CA ASN A 198 14.36 56.64 -11.57
C ASN A 198 13.14 56.51 -10.64
N THR A 199 12.78 57.58 -9.93
CA THR A 199 11.60 57.63 -9.04
C THR A 199 10.29 57.31 -9.77
N GLN A 200 10.17 57.71 -11.03
CA GLN A 200 9.03 57.34 -11.89
C GLN A 200 9.03 55.84 -12.22
N ASP A 201 10.19 55.26 -12.52
CA ASP A 201 10.33 53.82 -12.78
C ASP A 201 9.93 52.99 -11.54
N LEU A 202 10.31 53.43 -10.33
CA LEU A 202 9.88 52.77 -9.08
C LEU A 202 8.35 52.80 -8.92
N ARG A 203 7.72 53.94 -9.24
CA ARG A 203 6.25 54.07 -9.22
C ARG A 203 5.59 53.10 -10.20
N ASP A 204 6.12 53.00 -11.42
CA ASP A 204 5.58 52.13 -12.45
C ASP A 204 5.78 50.64 -12.09
N ILE A 205 6.91 50.29 -11.47
CA ILE A 205 7.16 48.94 -10.96
C ILE A 205 6.14 48.58 -9.86
N ILE A 206 5.96 49.43 -8.85
CA ILE A 206 5.08 49.16 -7.69
C ILE A 206 3.61 49.08 -8.10
N ASN A 207 3.14 50.04 -8.87
CA ASN A 207 1.71 50.19 -9.14
C ASN A 207 1.21 49.32 -10.29
N SER A 208 2.12 48.73 -11.06
CA SER A 208 1.82 48.42 -12.45
C SER A 208 2.58 47.23 -12.99
N ASP A 209 3.92 47.27 -13.05
CA ASP A 209 4.68 46.18 -13.67
C ASP A 209 4.78 44.95 -12.77
N TRP A 210 5.17 45.13 -11.50
CA TRP A 210 5.34 44.01 -10.56
C TRP A 210 4.02 43.31 -10.21
N PRO A 211 2.91 44.02 -9.90
CA PRO A 211 1.61 43.36 -9.68
C PRO A 211 1.16 42.52 -10.86
N SER A 212 1.27 43.05 -12.09
CA SER A 212 0.91 42.35 -13.34
C SER A 212 1.76 41.10 -13.56
N VAL A 213 3.09 41.25 -13.40
CA VAL A 213 4.03 40.14 -13.53
C VAL A 213 3.77 39.06 -12.47
N LYS A 214 3.59 39.47 -11.21
CA LYS A 214 3.34 38.58 -10.08
C LYS A 214 2.03 37.81 -10.24
N GLU A 215 0.95 38.46 -10.66
CA GLU A 215 -0.34 37.83 -10.89
C GLU A 215 -0.25 36.72 -11.96
N VAL A 216 0.28 37.06 -13.13
CA VAL A 216 0.38 36.10 -14.25
C VAL A 216 1.33 34.95 -13.94
N LEU A 217 2.44 35.22 -13.25
CA LEU A 217 3.34 34.15 -12.81
C LEU A 217 2.72 33.29 -11.72
N THR A 218 1.96 33.87 -10.78
CA THR A 218 1.22 33.11 -9.77
C THR A 218 0.27 32.15 -10.47
N VAL A 219 -0.57 32.64 -11.39
CA VAL A 219 -1.49 31.81 -12.18
C VAL A 219 -0.75 30.73 -12.98
N SER A 220 0.36 31.08 -13.63
CA SER A 220 1.16 30.15 -14.43
C SER A 220 1.82 29.06 -13.58
N LEU A 221 2.25 29.38 -12.36
CA LEU A 221 2.85 28.42 -11.41
C LEU A 221 1.81 27.42 -10.87
N TYR A 222 0.52 27.76 -10.88
CA TYR A 222 -0.57 26.88 -10.46
C TYR A 222 -1.24 26.11 -11.61
N THR A 223 -1.10 26.56 -12.86
CA THR A 223 -1.77 25.97 -14.05
C THR A 223 -0.93 24.93 -14.80
N MET A 224 0.35 24.74 -14.46
CA MET A 224 1.21 23.79 -15.16
C MET A 224 1.28 22.42 -14.46
N ASN A 225 0.62 21.43 -15.06
CA ASN A 225 0.66 20.00 -14.69
C ASN A 225 0.22 19.66 -13.26
N LYS A 226 -0.61 20.52 -12.66
CA LYS A 226 -1.61 20.09 -11.69
C LYS A 226 -2.95 20.08 -12.43
N PRO A 227 -3.86 19.13 -12.18
CA PRO A 227 -5.24 19.30 -12.62
C PRO A 227 -5.69 20.68 -12.14
N ILE A 228 -6.15 21.54 -13.05
CA ILE A 228 -6.78 22.80 -12.67
C ILE A 228 -7.90 22.40 -11.71
N PRO A 229 -7.99 22.98 -10.51
CA PRO A 229 -9.05 22.63 -9.57
C PRO A 229 -10.39 22.86 -10.27
N VAL A 230 -11.08 21.79 -10.61
CA VAL A 230 -12.46 21.84 -11.06
C VAL A 230 -13.28 21.66 -9.79
N GLU A 231 -14.14 22.63 -9.48
CA GLU A 231 -14.99 22.57 -8.27
C GLU A 231 -16.02 21.45 -8.30
N VAL A 232 -16.15 20.80 -9.46
CA VAL A 232 -17.11 19.75 -9.77
C VAL A 232 -16.37 18.52 -10.29
N ASN A 233 -16.75 17.36 -9.79
CA ASN A 233 -16.19 16.08 -10.23
C ASN A 233 -16.86 15.61 -11.54
N ASP A 234 -18.12 16.03 -11.75
CA ASP A 234 -18.88 15.85 -12.98
C ASP A 234 -19.33 17.20 -13.57
N LEU A 235 -19.20 17.39 -14.88
CA LEU A 235 -19.68 18.60 -15.58
C LEU A 235 -21.20 18.78 -15.48
N ALA A 236 -21.95 17.73 -15.13
CA ALA A 236 -23.38 17.78 -14.83
C ALA A 236 -23.74 18.65 -13.61
N GLU A 237 -22.76 19.01 -12.77
CA GLU A 237 -22.93 19.80 -11.54
C GLU A 237 -22.88 21.33 -11.77
N LEU A 238 -22.62 21.79 -12.99
CA LEU A 238 -22.56 23.23 -13.31
C LEU A 238 -23.95 23.89 -13.20
N GLY A 239 -24.12 24.71 -12.17
CA GLY A 239 -25.35 25.48 -11.89
C GLY A 239 -25.60 25.80 -10.41
N LEU A 240 -24.79 25.24 -9.49
CA LEU A 240 -25.04 25.31 -8.04
C LEU A 240 -24.08 26.26 -7.28
N SER A 241 -23.12 26.87 -7.95
CA SER A 241 -22.02 27.64 -7.35
C SER A 241 -22.40 29.08 -7.01
N GLN A 242 -23.12 29.26 -5.89
CA GLN A 242 -23.15 30.56 -5.20
C GLN A 242 -23.41 30.37 -3.71
N LYS A 243 -22.35 30.10 -2.93
CA LYS A 243 -22.15 30.47 -1.51
C LYS A 243 -21.08 29.59 -0.85
N VAL A 244 -19.83 30.05 -0.85
CA VAL A 244 -18.83 29.52 0.10
C VAL A 244 -18.04 30.66 0.72
N GLY A 245 -18.15 30.79 2.04
CA GLY A 245 -17.28 31.55 2.90
C GLY A 245 -17.41 31.01 4.32
N ILE A 246 -16.32 30.44 4.84
CA ILE A 246 -16.00 30.15 6.25
C ILE A 246 -17.06 29.34 7.03
N ASN A 247 -16.88 28.00 7.07
CA ASN A 247 -16.98 27.16 8.28
C ASN A 247 -16.88 25.66 7.89
N LEU A 248 -15.68 25.07 7.84
CA LEU A 248 -15.54 23.66 7.42
C LEU A 248 -15.86 22.67 8.57
N LEU A 249 -15.34 22.95 9.77
CA LEU A 249 -15.60 22.13 10.96
C LEU A 249 -17.06 22.20 11.41
N SER A 250 -17.68 23.38 11.37
CA SER A 250 -19.08 23.50 11.77
C SER A 250 -20.04 22.90 10.72
N LYS A 251 -19.69 22.92 9.43
CA LYS A 251 -20.50 22.27 8.38
C LYS A 251 -20.45 20.74 8.45
N LEU A 252 -19.27 20.18 8.73
CA LEU A 252 -19.11 18.75 9.01
C LEU A 252 -19.97 18.33 10.21
N ILE A 253 -19.92 19.08 11.31
CA ILE A 253 -20.70 18.78 12.52
C ILE A 253 -22.22 18.95 12.27
N ASP A 254 -22.65 20.00 11.54
CA ASP A 254 -24.07 20.22 11.21
C ASP A 254 -24.61 19.16 10.24
N SER A 255 -23.82 18.65 9.30
CA SER A 255 -24.27 17.62 8.34
C SER A 255 -24.45 16.25 9.00
N PHE A 256 -23.64 15.91 10.00
CA PHE A 256 -23.80 14.66 10.75
C PHE A 256 -24.94 14.71 11.79
N THR A 257 -25.33 15.90 12.26
CA THR A 257 -26.29 16.03 13.37
C THR A 257 -27.74 16.29 12.95
N LYS A 258 -27.99 16.78 11.72
CA LYS A 258 -29.34 17.15 11.28
C LYS A 258 -30.08 16.09 10.46
N GLY A 259 -29.45 14.96 10.12
CA GLY A 259 -30.12 13.86 9.41
C GLY A 259 -30.58 14.19 7.98
N ASP A 260 -30.24 15.38 7.47
CA ASP A 260 -30.41 15.73 6.07
C ASP A 260 -29.21 15.17 5.29
N ILE A 261 -29.49 14.34 4.28
CA ILE A 261 -28.52 13.73 3.38
C ILE A 261 -27.63 14.84 2.81
N ALA A 262 -26.38 14.87 3.26
CA ALA A 262 -25.42 15.94 3.08
C ALA A 262 -25.05 16.17 1.60
N PRO A 263 -24.64 17.39 1.21
CA PRO A 263 -23.91 17.59 -0.04
C PRO A 263 -22.57 16.86 0.06
N GLU A 264 -22.21 16.15 -0.99
CA GLU A 264 -21.03 15.28 -1.06
C GLU A 264 -19.76 16.00 -0.59
N ILE A 265 -19.09 15.42 0.41
CA ILE A 265 -17.78 15.88 0.87
C ILE A 265 -16.79 15.57 -0.24
N ASN A 266 -16.20 16.60 -0.86
CA ASN A 266 -15.20 16.45 -1.91
C ASN A 266 -14.05 15.55 -1.42
N GLU A 267 -13.73 14.50 -2.18
CA GLU A 267 -12.68 13.52 -1.89
C GLU A 267 -11.33 14.17 -1.56
N ASN A 268 -10.97 15.28 -2.22
CA ASN A 268 -9.75 16.04 -1.92
C ASN A 268 -9.74 16.66 -0.52
N THR A 269 -10.91 17.02 0.02
CA THR A 269 -11.04 17.54 1.39
C THR A 269 -10.84 16.43 2.41
N LEU A 270 -11.37 15.24 2.12
CA LEU A 270 -11.14 14.02 2.91
C LEU A 270 -9.66 13.61 2.86
N LEU A 271 -9.05 13.63 1.67
CA LEU A 271 -7.63 13.30 1.48
C LEU A 271 -6.71 14.31 2.17
N GLN A 272 -6.97 15.61 2.07
CA GLN A 272 -6.20 16.62 2.82
C GLN A 272 -6.36 16.44 4.34
N PHE A 273 -7.56 16.11 4.81
CA PHE A 273 -7.78 15.80 6.23
C PHE A 273 -6.97 14.57 6.66
N LEU A 274 -6.96 13.49 5.87
CA LEU A 274 -6.20 12.27 6.14
C LEU A 274 -4.68 12.50 6.04
N GLU A 275 -4.20 13.25 5.05
CA GLU A 275 -2.78 13.60 4.85
C GLU A 275 -2.23 14.49 5.97
N ILE A 276 -2.98 15.52 6.37
CA ILE A 276 -2.57 16.44 7.44
C ILE A 276 -2.54 15.73 8.79
N SER A 277 -3.42 14.74 8.98
CA SER A 277 -3.66 14.19 10.30
C SER A 277 -2.93 12.88 10.60
N GLN A 278 -2.43 12.13 9.61
CA GLN A 278 -1.74 10.80 9.63
C GLN A 278 -2.22 9.77 10.68
N LYS A 279 -2.25 10.14 11.97
CA LYS A 279 -2.89 9.46 13.10
C LYS A 279 -4.36 9.82 13.31
N ALA A 280 -4.71 11.12 13.28
CA ALA A 280 -6.07 11.57 13.60
C ALA A 280 -7.10 11.17 12.52
N GLY A 281 -6.69 11.02 11.26
CA GLY A 281 -7.53 10.54 10.17
C GLY A 281 -7.92 9.07 10.34
N VAL A 282 -6.97 8.23 10.76
CA VAL A 282 -7.22 6.83 11.10
C VAL A 282 -8.14 6.72 12.32
N ASP A 283 -7.94 7.56 13.34
CA ASP A 283 -8.81 7.61 14.52
C ASP A 283 -10.24 8.04 14.19
N VAL A 284 -10.41 8.96 13.24
CA VAL A 284 -11.74 9.37 12.75
C VAL A 284 -12.42 8.23 11.99
N ILE A 285 -11.70 7.54 11.10
CA ILE A 285 -12.24 6.35 10.42
C ILE A 285 -12.65 5.28 11.44
N ALA A 286 -11.80 5.00 12.43
CA ALA A 286 -12.11 4.02 13.48
C ALA A 286 -13.37 4.39 14.25
N ARG A 287 -13.54 5.66 14.64
CA ARG A 287 -14.75 6.16 15.31
C ARG A 287 -15.99 6.14 14.42
N LEU A 288 -15.84 6.39 13.12
CA LEU A 288 -16.94 6.30 12.16
C LEU A 288 -17.38 4.85 11.97
N VAL A 289 -16.46 3.90 11.83
CA VAL A 289 -16.78 2.47 11.76
C VAL A 289 -17.44 1.99 13.05
N ASP A 290 -16.94 2.41 14.21
CA ASP A 290 -17.55 2.10 15.52
C ASP A 290 -18.98 2.67 15.64
N TRP A 291 -19.18 3.91 15.21
CA TRP A 291 -20.51 4.53 15.17
C TRP A 291 -21.45 3.83 14.19
N ILE A 292 -20.99 3.49 12.98
CA ILE A 292 -21.79 2.77 11.97
C ILE A 292 -22.20 1.40 12.51
N THR A 293 -21.27 0.65 13.12
CA THR A 293 -21.54 -0.69 13.64
C THR A 293 -22.42 -0.69 14.89
N THR A 294 -22.47 0.43 15.64
CA THR A 294 -23.22 0.54 16.90
C THR A 294 -24.56 1.27 16.75
N ALA A 295 -24.66 2.23 15.83
CA ALA A 295 -25.79 3.15 15.72
C ALA A 295 -26.56 3.06 14.39
N ALA A 296 -25.95 2.56 13.31
CA ALA A 296 -26.64 2.41 12.03
C ALA A 296 -27.35 1.05 11.93
N LYS A 297 -28.48 0.99 11.21
CA LYS A 297 -29.08 -0.29 10.86
C LYS A 297 -28.19 -0.97 9.82
N VAL A 298 -28.05 -2.30 9.91
CA VAL A 298 -27.25 -3.09 8.97
C VAL A 298 -27.65 -2.80 7.52
N GLU A 299 -28.94 -2.59 7.26
CA GLU A 299 -29.49 -2.24 5.94
C GLU A 299 -28.93 -0.91 5.39
N ASP A 300 -28.74 0.10 6.24
CA ASP A 300 -28.18 1.39 5.83
C ASP A 300 -26.70 1.26 5.45
N VAL A 301 -25.96 0.40 6.15
CA VAL A 301 -24.55 0.10 5.84
C VAL A 301 -24.43 -0.63 4.52
N VAL A 302 -25.29 -1.62 4.28
CA VAL A 302 -25.34 -2.37 3.02
C VAL A 302 -25.63 -1.44 1.85
N ASN A 303 -26.62 -0.55 1.97
CA ASN A 303 -26.97 0.43 0.93
C ASN A 303 -25.82 1.39 0.58
N VAL A 304 -24.94 1.69 1.54
CA VAL A 304 -23.73 2.50 1.28
C VAL A 304 -22.66 1.67 0.58
N LEU A 305 -22.43 0.45 1.03
CA LEU A 305 -21.46 -0.46 0.40
C LEU A 305 -21.85 -0.81 -1.04
N GLU A 306 -23.15 -0.94 -1.34
CA GLU A 306 -23.66 -1.18 -2.70
C GLU A 306 -23.36 -0.04 -3.69
N LYS A 307 -23.08 1.17 -3.20
CA LYS A 307 -22.70 2.31 -4.05
C LYS A 307 -21.22 2.34 -4.43
N LEU A 308 -20.40 1.51 -3.79
CA LEU A 308 -18.97 1.43 -4.09
C LEU A 308 -18.72 0.59 -5.34
N GLU A 309 -17.67 0.91 -6.09
CA GLU A 309 -17.22 0.05 -7.19
C GLU A 309 -16.80 -1.33 -6.68
N VAL A 310 -17.04 -2.36 -7.50
CA VAL A 310 -16.67 -3.75 -7.18
C VAL A 310 -15.18 -3.88 -6.80
N ASN A 311 -14.31 -3.12 -7.47
CA ASN A 311 -12.88 -3.13 -7.20
C ASN A 311 -12.52 -2.56 -5.82
N ASP A 312 -13.24 -1.54 -5.35
CA ASP A 312 -12.98 -0.92 -4.06
C ASP A 312 -13.55 -1.77 -2.91
N LEU A 313 -14.69 -2.44 -3.13
CA LEU A 313 -15.19 -3.48 -2.23
C LEU A 313 -14.22 -4.64 -2.09
N GLN A 314 -13.55 -5.06 -3.18
CA GLN A 314 -12.54 -6.11 -3.13
C GLN A 314 -11.30 -5.69 -2.32
N LYS A 315 -10.80 -4.46 -2.51
CA LYS A 315 -9.69 -3.91 -1.71
C LYS A 315 -10.07 -3.82 -0.23
N LEU A 316 -11.29 -3.36 0.07
CA LEU A 316 -11.79 -3.28 1.43
C LEU A 316 -11.89 -4.66 2.08
N ASN A 317 -12.45 -5.65 1.37
CA ASN A 317 -12.52 -7.03 1.85
C ASN A 317 -11.13 -7.63 2.09
N ALA A 318 -10.16 -7.35 1.22
CA ALA A 318 -8.78 -7.78 1.41
C ALA A 318 -8.15 -7.14 2.65
N ALA A 319 -8.36 -5.83 2.86
CA ALA A 319 -7.86 -5.12 4.03
C ALA A 319 -8.48 -5.63 5.34
N ILE A 320 -9.80 -5.90 5.35
CA ILE A 320 -10.50 -6.51 6.49
C ILE A 320 -9.95 -7.90 6.77
N GLY A 321 -9.81 -8.73 5.72
CA GLY A 321 -9.24 -10.08 5.85
C GLY A 321 -7.83 -10.05 6.43
N LEU A 322 -6.96 -9.16 5.93
CA LEU A 322 -5.61 -8.98 6.45
C LEU A 322 -5.60 -8.51 7.91
N SER A 323 -6.48 -7.58 8.27
CA SER A 323 -6.64 -7.10 9.66
C SER A 323 -7.05 -8.25 10.60
N ASN A 324 -8.00 -9.08 10.18
CA ASN A 324 -8.45 -10.24 10.97
C ASN A 324 -7.34 -11.28 11.16
N LEU A 325 -6.57 -11.59 10.11
CA LEU A 325 -5.42 -12.49 10.19
C LEU A 325 -4.34 -11.95 11.15
N LYS A 326 -4.05 -10.65 11.10
CA LYS A 326 -3.10 -10.01 12.04
C LYS A 326 -3.61 -10.02 13.48
N SER A 327 -4.90 -9.74 13.67
CA SER A 327 -5.54 -9.75 14.99
C SER A 327 -5.39 -11.11 15.66
N VAL A 328 -5.72 -12.20 14.95
CA VAL A 328 -5.60 -13.55 15.51
C VAL A 328 -4.14 -13.98 15.72
N LEU A 329 -3.20 -13.52 14.88
CA LEU A 329 -1.76 -13.72 15.11
C LEU A 329 -1.27 -13.01 16.37
N SER A 330 -1.74 -11.78 16.64
CA SER A 330 -1.43 -11.08 17.89
C SER A 330 -1.93 -11.87 19.10
N ILE A 331 -3.18 -12.38 19.05
CA ILE A 331 -3.72 -13.24 20.11
C ILE A 331 -2.82 -14.45 20.32
N TRP A 332 -2.38 -15.11 19.24
CA TRP A 332 -1.45 -16.23 19.32
C TRP A 332 -0.13 -15.85 20.00
N GLN A 333 0.52 -14.78 19.55
CA GLN A 333 1.80 -14.29 20.07
C GLN A 333 1.72 -13.99 21.58
N ASP A 334 0.62 -13.37 22.02
CA ASP A 334 0.41 -12.99 23.42
C ASP A 334 0.03 -14.16 24.33
N ASN A 335 -0.36 -15.31 23.76
CA ASN A 335 -0.96 -16.42 24.52
C ASN A 335 -0.29 -17.78 24.33
N GLN A 336 0.92 -17.89 23.75
CA GLN A 336 1.56 -19.20 23.47
C GLN A 336 1.72 -20.13 24.70
N GLU A 337 1.70 -19.58 25.91
CA GLU A 337 1.79 -20.31 27.19
C GLU A 337 0.44 -20.52 27.87
N ASN A 338 -0.66 -20.10 27.24
CA ASN A 338 -2.00 -20.20 27.81
C ASN A 338 -2.47 -21.67 27.81
N ASP A 339 -2.73 -22.20 29.00
CA ASP A 339 -3.14 -23.58 29.28
C ASP A 339 -4.66 -23.76 29.41
N ASN A 340 -5.45 -22.72 29.14
CA ASN A 340 -6.89 -22.79 29.17
C ASN A 340 -7.45 -23.27 27.82
N GLU A 341 -7.95 -24.50 27.76
CA GLU A 341 -8.55 -25.07 26.56
C GLU A 341 -9.82 -24.32 26.10
N GLU A 342 -10.67 -23.87 27.03
CA GLU A 342 -11.88 -23.10 26.69
C GLU A 342 -11.54 -21.74 26.06
N PHE A 343 -10.43 -21.13 26.48
CA PHE A 343 -9.91 -19.92 25.84
C PHE A 343 -9.62 -20.18 24.36
N TRP A 344 -8.89 -21.27 24.06
CA TRP A 344 -8.56 -21.63 22.68
C TRP A 344 -9.76 -22.05 21.86
N GLN A 345 -10.70 -22.80 22.45
CA GLN A 345 -11.97 -23.15 21.81
C GLN A 345 -12.70 -21.87 21.36
N ARG A 346 -12.82 -20.88 22.24
CA ARG A 346 -13.48 -19.60 21.93
C ARG A 346 -12.74 -18.80 20.87
N VAL A 347 -11.42 -18.65 20.99
CA VAL A 347 -10.60 -17.90 20.03
C VAL A 347 -10.68 -18.52 18.64
N LEU A 348 -10.57 -19.85 18.55
CA LEU A 348 -10.61 -20.58 17.28
C LEU A 348 -12.03 -20.66 16.69
N ALA A 349 -13.09 -20.68 17.51
CA ALA A 349 -14.47 -20.54 17.04
C ALA A 349 -14.71 -19.18 16.39
N GLN A 350 -14.28 -18.10 17.06
CA GLN A 350 -14.43 -16.72 16.56
C GLN A 350 -13.59 -16.45 15.30
N ASN A 351 -12.48 -17.19 15.13
CA ASN A 351 -11.56 -17.05 14.01
C ASN A 351 -11.50 -18.32 13.14
N SER A 352 -12.63 -19.01 12.98
CA SER A 352 -12.69 -20.34 12.35
C SER A 352 -12.18 -20.40 10.90
N PHE A 353 -12.12 -19.25 10.23
CA PHE A 353 -11.54 -19.11 8.89
C PHE A 353 -10.07 -19.57 8.81
N ILE A 354 -9.31 -19.52 9.90
CA ILE A 354 -7.90 -19.97 9.88
C ILE A 354 -7.77 -21.47 9.69
N PHE A 355 -8.80 -22.25 10.04
CA PHE A 355 -8.78 -23.70 9.84
C PHE A 355 -8.77 -24.09 8.37
N ALA A 356 -9.15 -23.20 7.44
CA ALA A 356 -9.00 -23.44 6.01
C ALA A 356 -7.56 -23.81 5.63
N GLN A 357 -6.56 -23.36 6.39
CA GLN A 357 -5.14 -23.70 6.19
C GLN A 357 -4.80 -25.16 6.55
N LEU A 358 -5.71 -25.89 7.20
CA LEU A 358 -5.52 -27.30 7.58
C LEU A 358 -6.06 -28.27 6.53
N PHE A 359 -6.89 -27.80 5.60
CA PHE A 359 -7.59 -28.63 4.63
C PHE A 359 -7.08 -28.39 3.22
N SER A 360 -7.04 -29.45 2.41
CA SER A 360 -6.77 -29.36 0.96
C SER A 360 -8.02 -29.07 0.13
N PHE A 361 -9.12 -28.68 0.79
CA PHE A 361 -10.42 -28.42 0.20
C PHE A 361 -11.10 -27.28 0.98
N PRO A 362 -12.01 -26.51 0.34
CA PRO A 362 -12.73 -25.44 1.02
C PRO A 362 -13.62 -26.02 2.11
N VAL A 363 -13.63 -25.38 3.29
CA VAL A 363 -14.43 -25.81 4.44
C VAL A 363 -15.27 -24.68 5.00
N ILE A 364 -16.40 -25.05 5.60
CA ILE A 364 -17.22 -24.18 6.43
C ILE A 364 -17.36 -24.81 7.83
N LEU A 365 -17.37 -23.99 8.87
CA LEU A 365 -17.69 -24.46 10.22
C LEU A 365 -19.20 -24.72 10.27
N LEU A 366 -19.61 -25.94 10.60
CA LEU A 366 -21.01 -26.27 10.83
C LEU A 366 -21.42 -25.96 12.26
N GLN A 367 -20.59 -26.37 13.22
CA GLN A 367 -20.91 -26.26 14.65
C GLN A 367 -19.64 -26.34 15.49
N ASP A 368 -19.51 -25.44 16.47
CA ASP A 368 -18.58 -25.57 17.59
C ASP A 368 -19.24 -26.35 18.74
N LYS A 369 -18.45 -27.17 19.46
CA LYS A 369 -18.93 -28.10 20.50
C LYS A 369 -20.09 -28.99 20.01
N ALA A 370 -19.89 -29.67 18.89
CA ALA A 370 -20.92 -30.46 18.23
C ALA A 370 -21.10 -31.84 18.88
N TYR A 371 -22.34 -32.23 19.15
CA TYR A 371 -22.66 -33.57 19.63
C TYR A 371 -22.62 -34.59 18.48
N VAL A 372 -21.77 -35.61 18.60
CA VAL A 372 -21.51 -36.62 17.54
C VAL A 372 -21.96 -38.03 17.91
N GLY A 373 -22.85 -38.16 18.90
CA GLY A 373 -23.43 -39.45 19.30
C GLY A 373 -22.85 -40.02 20.60
N GLY A 374 -23.17 -41.28 20.89
CA GLY A 374 -22.60 -42.00 22.04
C GLY A 374 -23.29 -41.81 23.39
N LYS A 375 -24.44 -41.12 23.46
CA LYS A 375 -25.22 -41.06 24.70
C LYS A 375 -25.60 -42.46 25.18
N SER A 376 -25.43 -42.71 26.47
CA SER A 376 -25.95 -43.91 27.13
C SER A 376 -27.48 -43.94 27.11
N ILE A 377 -28.09 -45.10 27.43
CA ILE A 377 -29.54 -45.23 27.60
C ILE A 377 -30.13 -44.25 28.64
N SER A 378 -29.29 -43.72 29.54
CA SER A 378 -29.67 -42.69 30.51
C SER A 378 -29.56 -41.25 29.98
N ASN A 379 -29.38 -41.06 28.67
CA ASN A 379 -29.18 -39.78 28.00
C ASN A 379 -27.97 -38.98 28.54
N ARG A 380 -26.98 -39.68 29.11
CA ARG A 380 -25.74 -39.10 29.68
C ARG A 380 -24.49 -39.63 28.97
N GLY A 381 -23.44 -38.83 28.96
CA GLY A 381 -22.11 -39.22 28.43
C GLY A 381 -22.00 -39.15 26.91
N GLY A 382 -22.55 -38.09 26.29
CA GLY A 382 -22.44 -37.88 24.86
C GLY A 382 -21.06 -37.41 24.42
N ASN A 383 -20.62 -37.87 23.25
CA ASN A 383 -19.39 -37.41 22.62
C ASN A 383 -19.59 -36.03 21.99
N ILE A 384 -18.75 -35.08 22.36
CA ILE A 384 -18.79 -33.70 21.88
C ILE A 384 -17.42 -33.35 21.30
N ILE A 385 -17.38 -33.03 20.01
CA ILE A 385 -16.17 -32.58 19.29
C ILE A 385 -16.06 -31.05 19.39
N ASP A 386 -14.83 -30.52 19.48
CA ASP A 386 -14.61 -29.08 19.51
C ASP A 386 -15.14 -28.36 18.27
N PHE A 387 -14.81 -28.86 17.07
CA PHE A 387 -15.30 -28.28 15.83
C PHE A 387 -15.70 -29.34 14.80
N LEU A 388 -16.91 -29.18 14.26
CA LEU A 388 -17.40 -29.94 13.12
C LEU A 388 -17.41 -29.03 11.89
N PHE A 389 -16.61 -29.38 10.90
CA PHE A 389 -16.53 -28.71 9.60
C PHE A 389 -17.24 -29.53 8.53
N ALA A 390 -17.56 -28.90 7.40
CA ALA A 390 -17.95 -29.57 6.18
C ALA A 390 -17.17 -29.03 4.99
N ASN A 391 -16.83 -29.92 4.06
CA ASN A 391 -16.37 -29.53 2.74
C ASN A 391 -17.47 -28.70 2.05
N ASN A 392 -17.16 -27.47 1.61
CA ASN A 392 -18.18 -26.55 1.06
C ASN A 392 -18.80 -27.03 -0.26
N LEU A 393 -18.17 -28.00 -0.94
CA LEU A 393 -18.62 -28.51 -2.25
C LEU A 393 -19.37 -29.83 -2.13
N THR A 394 -18.85 -30.76 -1.31
CA THR A 394 -19.41 -32.12 -1.17
C THR A 394 -20.22 -32.31 0.10
N MET A 395 -20.12 -31.35 1.01
CA MET A 395 -20.67 -31.38 2.36
C MET A 395 -20.19 -32.55 3.22
N ASN A 396 -19.15 -33.28 2.80
CA ASN A 396 -18.54 -34.30 3.64
C ASN A 396 -17.88 -33.65 4.86
N VAL A 397 -18.20 -34.13 6.05
CA VAL A 397 -17.77 -33.52 7.30
C VAL A 397 -16.31 -33.79 7.64
N ALA A 398 -15.75 -32.94 8.49
CA ALA A 398 -14.44 -33.09 9.08
C ALA A 398 -14.50 -32.74 10.58
N LEU A 399 -13.69 -33.43 11.38
CA LEU A 399 -13.63 -33.32 12.82
C LEU A 399 -12.31 -32.67 13.20
N VAL A 400 -12.36 -31.60 14.00
CA VAL A 400 -11.17 -30.99 14.58
C VAL A 400 -11.31 -31.03 16.10
N GLU A 401 -10.43 -31.78 16.73
CA GLU A 401 -10.22 -31.79 18.18
C GLU A 401 -9.04 -30.89 18.50
N ILE A 402 -9.14 -30.10 19.56
CA ILE A 402 -8.03 -29.29 20.03
C ILE A 402 -7.60 -29.68 21.44
N LYS A 403 -6.34 -29.39 21.73
CA LYS A 403 -5.79 -29.30 23.08
C LYS A 403 -5.13 -27.93 23.20
N THR A 404 -4.32 -27.72 24.23
CA THR A 404 -3.65 -26.44 24.44
C THR A 404 -2.26 -26.43 23.77
N PRO A 405 -1.70 -25.25 23.45
CA PRO A 405 -0.33 -25.13 22.95
C PRO A 405 0.72 -25.65 23.94
N VAL A 406 0.42 -25.67 25.25
CA VAL A 406 1.29 -26.20 26.31
C VAL A 406 1.14 -27.70 26.55
N THR A 407 0.21 -28.35 25.87
CA THR A 407 0.04 -29.79 25.95
C THR A 407 1.27 -30.47 25.36
N LYS A 408 1.87 -31.38 26.13
CA LYS A 408 3.09 -32.10 25.70
C LYS A 408 2.81 -32.95 24.47
N LEU A 409 3.70 -32.89 23.48
CA LEU A 409 3.75 -33.74 22.29
C LEU A 409 4.45 -35.07 22.59
N LEU A 410 5.54 -35.04 23.36
CA LEU A 410 6.33 -36.22 23.68
C LEU A 410 6.25 -36.60 25.17
N GLY A 411 6.33 -37.90 25.41
CA GLY A 411 6.40 -38.52 26.72
C GLY A 411 7.84 -38.83 27.13
N SER A 412 7.99 -39.85 27.98
CA SER A 412 9.29 -40.32 28.42
C SER A 412 10.15 -40.83 27.25
N LYS A 413 11.45 -40.60 27.34
CA LYS A 413 12.43 -41.30 26.50
C LYS A 413 12.26 -42.81 26.66
N TYR A 414 12.14 -43.52 25.54
CA TYR A 414 11.91 -44.96 25.57
C TYR A 414 13.23 -45.73 25.54
N ARG A 415 13.94 -45.74 24.40
CA ARG A 415 15.22 -46.45 24.21
C ARG A 415 16.12 -45.70 23.24
N GLY A 416 17.42 -45.62 23.56
CA GLY A 416 18.42 -45.01 22.66
C GLY A 416 18.09 -43.55 22.34
N ALA A 417 17.70 -43.27 21.10
CA ALA A 417 17.29 -41.95 20.63
C ALA A 417 15.78 -41.86 20.32
N ILE A 418 14.97 -42.79 20.82
CA ILE A 418 13.53 -42.88 20.56
C ILE A 418 12.75 -42.30 21.74
N TYR A 419 11.75 -41.48 21.43
CA TYR A 419 10.82 -40.91 22.40
C TYR A 419 9.42 -41.47 22.15
N ASN A 420 8.68 -41.74 23.23
CA ASN A 420 7.25 -42.00 23.11
C ASN A 420 6.52 -40.68 22.87
N VAL A 421 5.36 -40.75 22.23
CA VAL A 421 4.39 -39.65 22.29
C VAL A 421 3.81 -39.52 23.69
N SER A 422 3.30 -38.33 24.02
CA SER A 422 2.65 -38.11 25.30
C SER A 422 1.33 -38.90 25.41
N ASN A 423 0.86 -39.10 26.64
CA ASN A 423 -0.47 -39.66 26.90
C ASN A 423 -1.57 -38.75 26.34
N GLU A 424 -1.36 -37.43 26.38
CA GLU A 424 -2.31 -36.44 25.83
C GLU A 424 -2.44 -36.57 24.30
N LEU A 425 -1.32 -36.66 23.58
CA LEU A 425 -1.34 -36.78 22.12
C LEU A 425 -1.95 -38.11 21.68
N SER A 426 -1.49 -39.22 22.26
CA SER A 426 -2.05 -40.54 21.96
C SER A 426 -3.53 -40.65 22.35
N GLY A 427 -3.92 -40.08 23.50
CA GLY A 427 -5.31 -39.99 23.95
C GLY A 427 -6.18 -39.19 22.98
N SER A 428 -5.71 -38.04 22.50
CA SER A 428 -6.43 -37.18 21.54
C SER A 428 -6.66 -37.88 20.20
N VAL A 429 -5.67 -38.65 19.71
CA VAL A 429 -5.83 -39.47 18.50
C VAL A 429 -6.90 -40.55 18.69
N ILE A 430 -6.95 -41.21 19.84
CA ILE A 430 -7.99 -42.20 20.15
C ILE A 430 -9.36 -41.52 20.26
N GLN A 431 -9.41 -40.36 20.92
CA GLN A 431 -10.63 -39.59 21.15
C GLN A 431 -11.28 -39.16 19.84
N VAL A 432 -10.54 -38.53 18.92
CA VAL A 432 -11.09 -38.10 17.62
C VAL A 432 -11.53 -39.27 16.75
N ASN A 433 -10.86 -40.41 16.82
CA ASN A 433 -11.30 -41.63 16.14
C ASN A 433 -12.61 -42.19 16.76
N ASN A 434 -12.77 -42.12 18.08
CA ASN A 434 -14.01 -42.50 18.75
C ASN A 434 -15.18 -41.58 18.35
N TYR A 435 -14.91 -40.28 18.20
CA TYR A 435 -15.87 -39.31 17.69
C TYR A 435 -16.28 -39.61 16.26
N LYS A 436 -15.32 -39.86 15.37
CA LYS A 436 -15.59 -40.30 13.99
C LYS A 436 -16.44 -41.57 13.95
N ASN A 437 -16.07 -42.59 14.72
CA ASN A 437 -16.83 -43.84 14.76
C ASN A 437 -18.26 -43.60 15.28
N SER A 438 -18.41 -42.81 16.35
CA SER A 438 -19.73 -42.47 16.90
C SER A 438 -20.58 -41.72 15.88
N LEU A 439 -20.01 -40.76 15.16
CA LEU A 439 -20.68 -39.99 14.12
C LEU A 439 -21.20 -40.90 13.02
N LEU A 440 -20.34 -41.77 12.49
CA LEU A 440 -20.69 -42.72 11.42
C LEU A 440 -21.79 -43.70 11.85
N GLN A 441 -21.73 -44.20 13.08
CA GLN A 441 -22.73 -45.13 13.61
C GLN A 441 -24.09 -44.47 13.85
N ASN A 442 -24.09 -43.20 14.26
CA ASN A 442 -25.31 -42.47 14.65
C ASN A 442 -25.80 -41.49 13.58
N TYR A 443 -25.14 -41.44 12.40
CA TYR A 443 -25.40 -40.44 11.35
C TYR A 443 -26.89 -40.30 11.02
N ASN A 444 -27.55 -41.40 10.66
CA ASN A 444 -28.99 -41.40 10.31
C ASN A 444 -29.93 -41.02 11.46
N THR A 445 -29.44 -41.04 12.71
CA THR A 445 -30.23 -40.69 13.92
C THR A 445 -29.98 -39.25 14.35
N LEU A 446 -28.78 -38.74 14.12
CA LEU A 446 -28.37 -37.39 14.48
C LEU A 446 -28.81 -36.37 13.44
N PHE A 447 -28.92 -36.77 12.17
CA PHE A 447 -29.15 -35.84 11.07
C PHE A 447 -30.38 -36.22 10.28
N ASN A 448 -31.23 -35.21 10.07
CA ASN A 448 -32.40 -35.36 9.24
C ASN A 448 -32.00 -35.04 7.80
N ILE A 449 -31.94 -36.07 6.94
CA ILE A 449 -31.54 -35.98 5.52
C ILE A 449 -32.36 -34.92 4.74
N GLN A 450 -33.52 -34.50 5.25
CA GLN A 450 -34.36 -33.47 4.63
C GLN A 450 -34.07 -32.02 5.10
N GLU A 451 -33.40 -31.83 6.24
CA GLU A 451 -33.15 -30.50 6.83
C GLU A 451 -31.65 -30.17 6.91
N ASP A 452 -30.79 -31.16 7.16
CA ASP A 452 -29.35 -30.98 7.32
C ASP A 452 -28.63 -31.23 6.00
N ARG A 453 -27.86 -30.25 5.53
CA ARG A 453 -27.16 -30.31 4.22
C ARG A 453 -25.74 -30.89 4.33
N PHE A 454 -25.49 -31.96 5.09
CA PHE A 454 -24.13 -32.52 5.15
C PHE A 454 -24.05 -34.02 5.22
N GLU A 455 -22.88 -34.55 4.83
CA GLU A 455 -22.61 -35.98 4.64
C GLU A 455 -21.47 -36.46 5.54
N ALA A 456 -21.52 -37.72 5.97
CA ALA A 456 -20.46 -38.35 6.76
C ALA A 456 -19.98 -39.65 6.09
N PHE A 457 -19.38 -39.55 4.90
CA PHE A 457 -18.87 -40.74 4.19
C PHE A 457 -17.60 -41.28 4.85
N ASP A 458 -16.61 -40.40 4.97
CA ASP A 458 -15.35 -40.69 5.65
C ASP A 458 -14.77 -39.37 6.19
N PRO A 459 -15.16 -38.97 7.41
CA PRO A 459 -14.75 -37.67 7.94
C PRO A 459 -13.24 -37.58 8.15
N LYS A 460 -12.61 -36.51 7.66
CA LYS A 460 -11.21 -36.19 7.97
C LYS A 460 -11.12 -35.85 9.46
N SER A 461 -10.15 -36.40 10.18
CA SER A 461 -9.94 -36.12 11.60
C SER A 461 -8.62 -35.36 11.79
N ILE A 462 -8.68 -34.26 12.52
CA ILE A 462 -7.53 -33.39 12.81
C ILE A 462 -7.43 -33.19 14.31
N VAL A 463 -6.21 -33.24 14.83
CA VAL A 463 -5.88 -32.87 16.20
C VAL A 463 -4.94 -31.66 16.16
N VAL A 464 -5.33 -30.56 16.81
CA VAL A 464 -4.47 -29.38 17.00
C VAL A 464 -3.93 -29.37 18.44
N ILE A 465 -2.63 -29.55 18.62
CA ILE A 465 -2.03 -29.83 19.94
C ILE A 465 -0.58 -29.37 20.03
N GLY A 466 -0.22 -28.80 21.18
CA GLY A 466 1.17 -28.53 21.53
C GLY A 466 1.86 -27.47 20.64
N ASN A 467 3.17 -27.34 20.85
CA ASN A 467 4.02 -26.38 20.14
C ASN A 467 5.39 -27.03 19.88
N VAL A 468 5.72 -27.25 18.61
CA VAL A 468 6.94 -27.96 18.19
C VAL A 468 8.18 -27.15 18.53
N GLY A 469 8.21 -25.87 18.14
CA GLY A 469 9.38 -25.00 18.33
C GLY A 469 9.79 -24.84 19.79
N ARG A 470 8.83 -24.87 20.72
CA ARG A 470 9.09 -24.78 22.16
C ARG A 470 9.48 -26.13 22.79
N GLU A 471 8.85 -27.23 22.37
CA GLU A 471 8.99 -28.51 23.06
C GLU A 471 10.11 -29.40 22.49
N LEU A 472 10.35 -29.34 21.17
CA LEU A 472 11.21 -30.28 20.45
C LEU A 472 12.55 -29.64 20.08
N ALA A 473 13.44 -29.47 21.06
CA ALA A 473 14.76 -28.86 20.85
C ALA A 473 15.76 -29.77 20.13
N GLU A 474 15.64 -31.10 20.28
CA GLU A 474 16.62 -32.05 19.76
C GLU A 474 16.12 -32.79 18.50
N GLN A 475 17.00 -33.00 17.52
CA GLN A 475 16.66 -33.69 16.26
C GLN A 475 16.01 -35.07 16.47
N ARG A 476 16.37 -35.77 17.56
CA ARG A 476 15.81 -37.09 17.91
C ARG A 476 14.36 -37.01 18.41
N GLN A 477 13.99 -35.91 19.07
CA GLN A 477 12.62 -35.62 19.48
C GLN A 477 11.77 -35.31 18.26
N ILE A 478 12.24 -34.38 17.42
CA ILE A 478 11.60 -34.03 16.13
C ILE A 478 11.38 -35.29 15.30
N LYS A 479 12.41 -36.12 15.12
CA LYS A 479 12.32 -37.38 14.39
C LYS A 479 11.24 -38.32 14.96
N SER A 480 11.16 -38.46 16.29
CA SER A 480 10.16 -39.35 16.92
C SER A 480 8.73 -38.82 16.72
N PHE A 481 8.55 -37.50 16.84
CA PHE A 481 7.26 -36.84 16.58
C PHE A 481 6.82 -36.98 15.11
N GLU A 482 7.71 -36.68 14.15
CA GLU A 482 7.44 -36.80 12.72
C GLU A 482 7.04 -38.22 12.32
N LEU A 483 7.83 -39.22 12.76
CA LEU A 483 7.54 -40.62 12.47
C LEU A 483 6.18 -41.06 13.01
N PHE A 484 5.80 -40.59 14.20
CA PHE A 484 4.47 -40.89 14.76
C PHE A 484 3.36 -40.25 13.92
N ARG A 485 3.40 -38.92 13.71
CA ARG A 485 2.30 -38.21 13.04
C ARG A 485 2.14 -38.62 11.58
N MET A 486 3.24 -38.87 10.87
CA MET A 486 3.21 -39.34 9.48
C MET A 486 2.80 -40.81 9.37
N GLY A 487 2.91 -41.59 10.45
CA GLY A 487 2.44 -42.98 10.51
C GLY A 487 0.93 -43.12 10.75
N LEU A 488 0.20 -42.03 11.00
CA LEU A 488 -1.24 -42.05 11.18
C LEU A 488 -1.96 -42.01 9.82
N ASN A 489 -2.83 -42.99 9.56
CA ASN A 489 -3.55 -43.06 8.29
C ASN A 489 -4.67 -42.02 8.19
N ASN A 490 -5.48 -41.87 9.26
CA ASN A 490 -6.76 -41.15 9.20
C ASN A 490 -6.84 -39.91 10.11
N VAL A 491 -5.81 -39.68 10.93
CA VAL A 491 -5.74 -38.55 11.85
C VAL A 491 -4.54 -37.69 11.50
N GLN A 492 -4.77 -36.41 11.27
CA GLN A 492 -3.72 -35.44 11.03
C GLN A 492 -3.41 -34.70 12.34
N VAL A 493 -2.14 -34.70 12.75
CA VAL A 493 -1.69 -33.98 13.95
C VAL A 493 -0.97 -32.70 13.51
N ILE A 494 -1.48 -31.57 13.95
CA ILE A 494 -0.96 -30.23 13.66
C ILE A 494 -0.62 -29.54 14.99
N SER A 495 0.52 -28.87 15.07
CA SER A 495 0.86 -28.05 16.23
C SER A 495 0.35 -26.63 16.08
N TYR A 496 0.20 -25.91 17.21
CA TYR A 496 -0.27 -24.53 17.17
C TYR A 496 0.67 -23.62 16.39
N ASP A 497 1.98 -23.78 16.56
CA ASP A 497 2.99 -23.04 15.81
C ASP A 497 2.97 -23.37 14.30
N GLU A 498 2.56 -24.58 13.90
CA GLU A 498 2.36 -24.91 12.48
C GLU A 498 1.08 -24.26 11.92
N LEU A 499 -0.04 -24.31 12.66
CA LEU A 499 -1.29 -23.66 12.26
C LEU A 499 -1.09 -22.14 12.11
N PHE A 500 -0.53 -21.50 13.13
CA PHE A 500 -0.30 -20.05 13.11
C PHE A 500 0.86 -19.65 12.18
N GLY A 501 1.86 -20.51 11.98
CA GLY A 501 2.91 -20.28 10.97
C GLY A 501 2.35 -20.23 9.54
N LYS A 502 1.34 -21.05 9.22
CA LYS A 502 0.63 -20.94 7.92
C LYS A 502 -0.14 -19.63 7.79
N VAL A 503 -0.76 -19.16 8.88
CA VAL A 503 -1.46 -17.87 8.93
C VAL A 503 -0.47 -16.71 8.75
N GLU A 504 0.67 -16.75 9.44
CA GLU A 504 1.74 -15.76 9.32
C GLU A 504 2.31 -15.72 7.91
N PHE A 505 2.56 -16.88 7.30
CA PHE A 505 2.99 -16.97 5.90
C PHE A 505 1.98 -16.31 4.95
N LEU A 506 0.69 -16.56 5.14
CA LEU A 506 -0.37 -15.92 4.35
C LEU A 506 -0.38 -14.39 4.51
N VAL A 507 -0.20 -13.89 5.74
CA VAL A 507 -0.08 -12.44 6.00
C VAL A 507 1.11 -11.86 5.25
N ASN A 508 2.29 -12.48 5.35
CA ASN A 508 3.50 -12.00 4.67
C ASN A 508 3.33 -11.98 3.14
N LEU A 509 2.63 -12.97 2.58
CA LEU A 509 2.32 -13.03 1.15
C LEU A 509 1.42 -11.87 0.73
N LEU A 510 0.37 -11.58 1.51
CA LEU A 510 -0.56 -10.49 1.23
C LEU A 510 0.08 -9.09 1.38
N GLU A 511 1.11 -8.97 2.20
CA GLU A 511 1.87 -7.73 2.38
C GLU A 511 2.98 -7.53 1.34
N GLY A 512 3.29 -8.55 0.53
CA GLY A 512 4.43 -8.51 -0.40
C GLY A 512 5.78 -8.62 0.30
N ASN A 513 5.82 -9.17 1.51
CA ASN A 513 7.03 -9.33 2.33
C ASN A 513 7.77 -10.66 2.08
N VAL A 514 7.26 -11.52 1.20
CA VAL A 514 7.90 -12.79 0.85
C VAL A 514 9.00 -12.52 -0.18
N THR A 515 10.26 -12.63 0.25
CA THR A 515 11.41 -12.72 -0.64
C THR A 515 11.64 -14.19 -1.00
N GLU A 516 11.93 -14.47 -2.28
CA GLU A 516 12.20 -15.81 -2.81
C GLU A 516 13.32 -16.56 -2.08
#